data_AF-Q0E3E6-F1
#
_entry.id   AF-Q0E3E6-F1
#
_cell.length_a   1.000
_cell.length_b   1.000
_cell.length_c   1.000
_cell.angle_alpha   90.00
_cell.angle_beta   90.00
_cell.angle_gamma   90.00
#
_symmetry.space_group_name_H-M   'P 1'
#
loop_
_entity.id
_entity.type
_entity.pdbx_description
1 polymer ?
#
loop_
_entity_poly.entity_id
_entity_poly.type
_entity_poly.pdbx_seq_one_letter_code
_entity_poly.pdbx_strand_id
1 'polypeptide(L)' 'AVCLEAACAGERWRALPACGHAFHAACVDRWLARAAACPVCRASVSASAS' A
#
# COMPACT_ATOMS: atom_id res chain seq x y z
N ALA A 1 6.63 -11.23 -4.62
CA ALA A 1 6.01 -10.00 -5.17
C ALA A 1 4.77 -9.70 -4.34
N VAL A 2 4.55 -8.45 -3.90
CA VAL A 2 3.44 -8.08 -2.99
C VAL A 2 2.05 -8.17 -3.65
N CYS A 3 1.99 -8.27 -4.98
CA CYS A 3 0.75 -8.56 -5.71
C CYS A 3 0.73 -10.05 -6.06
N LEU A 4 0.03 -10.86 -5.26
CA LEU A 4 -0.26 -12.28 -5.54
C LEU A 4 -1.59 -12.47 -6.29
N GLU A 5 -2.44 -11.44 -6.33
CA GLU A 5 -3.69 -11.48 -7.06
C GLU A 5 -3.47 -10.88 -8.46
N ALA A 6 -3.99 -11.58 -9.48
CA ALA A 6 -3.96 -11.10 -10.86
C ALA A 6 -4.60 -9.71 -10.89
N ALA A 7 -3.83 -8.72 -11.33
CA ALA A 7 -4.30 -7.35 -11.49
C ALA A 7 -5.66 -7.37 -12.20
N CYS A 8 -6.73 -7.02 -11.49
CA CYS A 8 -8.04 -6.95 -12.11
C CYS A 8 -8.09 -5.66 -12.94
N ALA A 9 -8.61 -5.72 -14.16
CA ALA A 9 -8.71 -4.54 -15.01
C ALA A 9 -9.54 -3.45 -14.30
N GLY A 10 -8.94 -2.29 -14.03
CA GLY A 10 -9.55 -1.21 -13.24
C GLY A 10 -8.90 -0.97 -11.87
N GLU A 11 -7.85 -1.71 -11.54
CA GLU A 11 -7.15 -1.57 -10.26
C GLU A 11 -6.46 -0.20 -10.14
N ARG A 12 -6.93 0.60 -9.19
CA ARG A 12 -6.36 1.91 -8.88
C ARG A 12 -5.02 1.72 -8.19
N TRP A 13 -4.06 2.59 -8.46
CA TRP A 13 -2.77 2.58 -7.76
C TRP A 13 -2.76 3.66 -6.69
N ARG A 14 -2.11 3.38 -5.55
CA ARG A 14 -1.89 4.34 -4.47
C ARG A 14 -0.42 4.34 -4.10
N ALA A 15 0.18 5.53 -4.14
CA ALA A 15 1.51 5.75 -3.60
C ALA A 15 1.44 6.06 -2.10
N LEU A 16 2.34 5.48 -1.31
CA LEU A 16 2.46 5.82 0.10
C LEU A 16 3.15 7.20 0.22
N PRO A 17 2.58 8.17 0.95
CA PRO A 17 3.14 9.51 1.04
C PRO A 17 4.50 9.53 1.76
N ALA A 18 4.73 8.60 2.68
CA ALA A 18 5.96 8.55 3.48
C ALA A 18 7.20 8.08 2.69
N CYS A 19 7.01 7.36 1.59
CA CYS A 19 8.13 6.75 0.85
C CYS A 19 7.98 6.71 -0.67
N GLY A 20 6.85 7.16 -1.21
CA GLY A 20 6.57 7.20 -2.65
C GLY A 20 6.32 5.85 -3.31
N HIS A 21 6.42 4.72 -2.59
CA HIS A 21 6.16 3.40 -3.17
C HIS A 21 4.69 3.25 -3.55
N ALA A 22 4.45 2.85 -4.81
CA ALA A 22 3.12 2.64 -5.36
C ALA A 22 2.73 1.17 -5.35
N PHE A 23 1.48 0.93 -4.98
CA PHE A 23 0.88 -0.40 -4.90
C PHE A 23 -0.53 -0.33 -5.47
N HIS A 24 -1.09 -1.47 -5.88
CA HIS A 24 -2.53 -1.57 -6.09
C HIS A 24 -3.26 -1.12 -4.82
N ALA A 25 -4.26 -0.25 -4.97
CA ALA A 25 -5.06 0.28 -3.89
C ALA A 25 -5.65 -0.86 -3.05
N ALA A 26 -6.16 -1.91 -3.69
CA ALA A 26 -6.66 -3.09 -2.98
C ALA A 26 -5.57 -3.83 -2.18
N CYS A 27 -4.38 -4.04 -2.77
CA CYS A 27 -3.28 -4.73 -2.09
C CYS A 27 -2.74 -3.94 -0.90
N VAL A 28 -2.54 -2.62 -1.06
CA VAL A 28 -2.02 -1.78 0.03
C VAL A 28 -3.07 -1.58 1.12
N ASP A 29 -4.35 -1.47 0.79
CA ASP A 29 -5.41 -1.37 1.79
C ASP A 29 -5.49 -2.62 2.67
N ARG A 30 -5.49 -3.82 2.05
CA ARG A 30 -5.41 -5.11 2.76
C ARG A 30 -4.14 -5.22 3.61
N TRP A 31 -2.99 -4.78 3.09
CA TRP A 31 -1.73 -4.78 3.85
C TRP A 31 -1.79 -3.83 5.04
N LEU A 32 -2.28 -2.60 4.85
CA LEU A 32 -2.39 -1.57 5.89
C LEU A 32 -3.35 -1.96 7.00
N ALA A 33 -4.40 -2.72 6.70
CA ALA A 33 -5.28 -3.32 7.70
C ALA A 33 -4.53 -4.27 8.66
N ARG A 34 -3.42 -4.87 8.22
CA ARG A 34 -2.58 -5.76 9.03
C ARG A 34 -1.34 -5.05 9.61
N ALA A 35 -0.73 -4.16 8.86
CA ALA A 35 0.51 -3.49 9.23
C ALA A 35 0.56 -2.07 8.62
N ALA A 36 0.59 -1.05 9.47
CA ALA A 36 0.66 0.36 9.08
C ALA A 36 2.07 0.79 8.62
N ALA A 37 2.70 0.01 7.75
CA ALA A 37 4.06 0.26 7.24
C ALA A 37 4.18 -0.18 5.77
N CYS A 38 5.11 0.44 5.05
CA CYS A 38 5.39 0.09 3.67
C CYS A 38 5.92 -1.36 3.56
N PRO A 39 5.36 -2.21 2.68
CA PRO A 39 5.84 -3.60 2.51
C PRO A 39 7.24 -3.68 1.89
N VAL A 40 7.76 -2.58 1.31
CA VAL A 40 9.10 -2.53 0.68
C VAL A 40 10.15 -2.00 1.66
N CYS A 41 9.96 -0.78 2.17
CA CYS A 41 10.95 -0.10 3.02
C CYS A 41 10.59 -0.04 4.50
N ARG A 42 9.40 -0.53 4.89
CA ARG A 42 8.85 -0.45 6.26
C ARG A 42 8.68 0.97 6.82
N ALA A 43 8.72 1.99 5.96
CA ALA A 43 8.33 3.35 6.35
C ALA A 43 6.89 3.35 6.89
N SER A 44 6.69 3.89 8.08
CA SER A 44 5.39 4.01 8.72
C SER A 44 4.48 4.92 7.91
N VAL A 45 3.24 4.48 7.64
CA VAL A 45 2.25 5.30 6.92
C VAL A 45 1.51 6.27 7.84
N SER A 46 1.96 6.42 9.08
CA SER A 46 1.42 7.37 10.06
C SER A 46 1.76 8.81 9.68
N ALA A 47 1.09 9.33 8.66
CA ALA A 47 0.98 10.76 8.43
C ALA A 47 -0.52 11.12 8.52
N SER A 48 -0.89 11.72 9.67
CA SER A 48 -2.23 12.09 10.15
C SER A 48 -3.11 10.91 10.57
N ALA A 49 -3.34 10.57 11.86
CA ALA A 49 -3.57 11.39 13.04
C ALA A 49 -4.65 12.48 12.80
N SER A 50 -5.86 12.17 13.28
CA SER A 50 -7.05 13.03 13.43
C SER A 50 -7.80 13.43 12.16
#